data_AF-A0A7K4NXM7-F1
#
_entry.id   AF-A0A7K4NXM7-F1
#
_cell.length_a   1.000
_cell.length_b   1.000
_cell.length_c   1.000
_cell.angle_alpha   90.00
_cell.angle_beta   90.00
_cell.angle_gamma   90.00
#
_symmetry.space_group_name_H-M   'P 1'
#
loop_
_entity.id
_entity.type
_entity.pdbx_description
1 polymer ?
#
loop_
_entity_poly.entity_id
_entity_poly.type
_entity_poly.pdbx_seq_one_letter_code
_entity_poly.pdbx_strand_id
1 'polypeptide(L)'
;MTFVGDDILLLQKIGAVSLIRDGIIQEEPVLEIDVNSIRESGLLGVTSVGSTVYLYFTEVDSDGEQLGNRIYKYVWDGEKLVNPVLLKELPSNEYHNSGAMVTGLDDQVYAVVGDTGKYGPLQNKLLEELYPPETKDYMDTSVILRVDPEGPYLAMGIRNSFGLAIDPFTGNLWATESGDDDFDEINLISDKFNSGWNKIMGPATESEIDSLPGYEDYIYGDPKFSWEKVVTPVGINFGNFKETRNYDNSLFVGDCNNGHLYKFELNQNRDGFVFSNPDLQDNLVNENDSTDEIILGTGFRCITDIERGPDGFLYLVSHGERVIYRILPIEAAAENSLETNVLTSESLETESEITDSENTGGGCLIATATYGSEMASEVQQLRELRDNSLLQTQSGTSFMNIFNDFYYSFSPIIADYERENSVFKEMVKIVITPMITSLSILNYVDMDSEVEVLGYGISMIILNLGMYLGVPAVVIIGIRKMTRVRLN
;
A
#
# COMPACT_ATOMS: atom_id res chain seq x y z
N MET A 1 -5.63 2.95 -10.56
CA MET A 1 -5.83 3.98 -11.60
C MET A 1 -5.98 3.26 -12.94
N THR A 2 -6.46 3.93 -13.98
CA THR A 2 -6.43 3.34 -15.33
C THR A 2 -6.22 4.44 -16.37
N PHE A 3 -5.70 4.08 -17.53
CA PHE A 3 -5.59 4.97 -18.68
C PHE A 3 -6.83 4.84 -19.58
N VAL A 4 -7.30 5.97 -20.10
CA VAL A 4 -8.31 6.03 -21.16
C VAL A 4 -7.82 6.99 -22.24
N GLY A 5 -7.17 6.45 -23.27
CA GLY A 5 -6.31 7.27 -24.13
C GLY A 5 -5.10 7.75 -23.32
N ASP A 6 -4.82 9.05 -23.37
CA ASP A 6 -3.72 9.68 -22.61
C ASP A 6 -4.16 10.21 -21.22
N ASP A 7 -5.45 10.16 -20.91
CA ASP A 7 -5.99 10.57 -19.62
C ASP A 7 -5.80 9.45 -18.58
N ILE A 8 -5.52 9.84 -17.33
CA ILE A 8 -5.51 8.92 -16.19
C ILE A 8 -6.76 9.16 -15.35
N LEU A 9 -7.53 8.10 -15.12
CA LEU A 9 -8.58 8.07 -14.13
C LEU A 9 -8.03 7.50 -12.82
N LEU A 10 -7.91 8.36 -11.82
CA LEU A 10 -7.39 8.04 -10.50
C LEU A 10 -8.54 7.81 -9.52
N LEU A 11 -8.57 6.63 -8.91
CA LEU A 11 -9.53 6.33 -7.86
C LEU A 11 -9.08 6.95 -6.53
N GLN A 12 -10.02 7.57 -5.84
CA GLN A 12 -9.90 7.91 -4.44
C GLN A 12 -10.83 7.00 -3.63
N LYS A 13 -10.28 6.32 -2.64
CA LYS A 13 -11.00 5.34 -1.79
C LYS A 13 -12.35 5.84 -1.27
N ILE A 14 -12.47 7.15 -1.02
CA ILE A 14 -13.66 7.82 -0.48
C ILE A 14 -14.78 8.07 -1.52
N GLY A 15 -14.67 7.55 -2.75
CA GLY A 15 -15.76 7.54 -3.72
C GLY A 15 -15.60 8.51 -4.90
N ALA A 16 -14.49 9.25 -4.98
CA ALA A 16 -14.22 10.15 -6.11
C ALA A 16 -13.32 9.49 -7.16
N VAL A 17 -13.66 9.67 -8.43
CA VAL A 17 -12.76 9.40 -9.56
C VAL A 17 -12.21 10.74 -10.05
N SER A 18 -10.92 10.98 -9.87
CA SER A 18 -10.25 12.18 -10.37
C SER A 18 -9.70 11.96 -11.78
N LEU A 19 -9.64 13.03 -12.55
CA LEU A 19 -8.97 13.06 -13.85
C LEU A 19 -7.60 13.69 -13.70
N ILE A 20 -6.57 13.04 -14.25
CA ILE A 20 -5.28 13.67 -14.52
C ILE A 20 -5.13 13.73 -16.04
N ARG A 21 -4.91 14.94 -16.54
CA ARG A 21 -4.73 15.24 -17.97
C ARG A 21 -3.46 16.06 -18.12
N ASP A 22 -2.60 15.67 -19.06
CA ASP A 22 -1.30 16.31 -19.30
C ASP A 22 -0.44 16.41 -18.02
N GLY A 23 -0.52 15.41 -17.15
CA GLY A 23 0.19 15.38 -15.85
C GLY A 23 -0.40 16.29 -14.76
N ILE A 24 -1.53 16.96 -15.02
CA ILE A 24 -2.20 17.86 -14.08
C ILE A 24 -3.51 17.25 -13.60
N ILE A 25 -3.65 17.10 -12.28
CA ILE A 25 -4.92 16.70 -11.67
C ILE A 25 -5.95 17.81 -11.85
N GLN A 26 -7.11 17.46 -12.37
CA GLN A 26 -8.22 18.39 -12.57
C GLN A 26 -8.95 18.63 -11.24
N GLU A 27 -9.46 19.84 -11.05
CA GLU A 27 -10.10 20.27 -9.80
C GLU A 27 -11.37 19.46 -9.49
N GLU A 28 -12.19 19.23 -10.51
CA GLU A 28 -13.47 18.53 -10.37
C GLU A 28 -13.32 17.04 -10.69
N PRO A 29 -13.85 16.13 -9.84
CA PRO A 29 -13.87 14.71 -10.14
C PRO A 29 -14.77 14.41 -11.33
N VAL A 30 -14.46 13.35 -12.07
CA VAL A 30 -15.26 12.89 -13.21
C VAL A 30 -16.48 12.08 -12.79
N LEU A 31 -16.47 11.57 -11.57
CA LEU A 31 -17.55 10.83 -10.92
C LEU A 31 -17.39 10.88 -9.41
N GLU A 32 -18.49 11.01 -8.70
CA GLU A 32 -18.57 10.81 -7.24
C GLU A 32 -19.63 9.74 -6.97
N ILE A 33 -19.31 8.81 -6.08
CA ILE A 33 -20.15 7.69 -5.70
C ILE A 33 -20.16 7.59 -4.18
N ASP A 34 -21.33 7.38 -3.59
CA ASP A 34 -21.43 7.06 -2.17
C ASP A 34 -20.90 5.64 -1.94
N VAL A 35 -19.84 5.54 -1.14
CA VAL A 35 -19.17 4.27 -0.82
C VAL A 35 -18.98 4.11 0.68
N ASN A 36 -18.94 2.87 1.17
CA ASN A 36 -18.41 2.61 2.49
C ASN A 36 -16.88 2.66 2.42
N SER A 37 -16.26 3.67 3.04
CA SER A 37 -14.79 3.85 3.03
C SER A 37 -14.07 3.32 4.28
N ILE A 38 -14.74 2.49 5.10
CA ILE A 38 -14.18 1.91 6.32
C ILE A 38 -13.17 0.80 5.96
N ARG A 39 -11.99 0.84 6.60
CA ARG A 39 -10.93 -0.19 6.46
C ARG A 39 -10.54 -0.50 5.01
N GLU A 40 -10.83 -1.69 4.48
CA GLU A 40 -10.48 -2.05 3.09
C GLU A 40 -11.61 -1.77 2.10
N SER A 41 -12.79 -1.32 2.56
CA SER A 41 -13.90 -0.95 1.70
C SER A 41 -13.70 0.43 1.07
N GLY A 42 -14.36 0.67 -0.06
CA GLY A 42 -14.38 1.97 -0.72
C GLY A 42 -14.47 1.83 -2.23
N LEU A 43 -13.86 2.78 -2.94
CA LEU A 43 -13.60 2.66 -4.37
C LEU A 43 -12.28 1.91 -4.60
N LEU A 44 -12.35 0.68 -5.09
CA LEU A 44 -11.29 -0.33 -4.98
C LEU A 44 -10.56 -0.58 -6.29
N GLY A 45 -11.31 -0.82 -7.38
CA GLY A 45 -10.75 -1.30 -8.64
C GLY A 45 -11.23 -0.51 -9.84
N VAL A 46 -10.37 -0.40 -10.84
CA VAL A 46 -10.70 0.21 -12.13
C VAL A 46 -9.93 -0.45 -13.26
N THR A 47 -10.58 -0.64 -14.41
CA THR A 47 -9.93 -0.95 -15.68
C THR A 47 -10.74 -0.38 -16.85
N SER A 48 -10.21 -0.41 -18.07
CA SER A 48 -10.88 0.16 -19.24
C SER A 48 -10.73 -0.72 -20.49
N VAL A 49 -11.75 -0.69 -21.35
CA VAL A 49 -11.75 -1.23 -22.72
C VAL A 49 -12.17 -0.10 -23.65
N GLY A 50 -11.21 0.50 -24.36
CA GLY A 50 -11.46 1.71 -25.13
C GLY A 50 -12.02 2.82 -24.22
N SER A 51 -13.20 3.35 -24.55
CA SER A 51 -13.89 4.36 -23.73
C SER A 51 -14.87 3.76 -22.70
N THR A 52 -14.88 2.44 -22.51
CA THR A 52 -15.70 1.80 -21.47
C THR A 52 -14.86 1.62 -20.23
N VAL A 53 -15.32 2.14 -19.09
CA VAL A 53 -14.59 2.09 -17.81
C VAL A 53 -15.37 1.23 -16.83
N TYR A 54 -14.69 0.33 -16.16
CA TYR A 54 -15.27 -0.56 -15.15
C TYR A 54 -14.79 -0.14 -13.78
N LEU A 55 -15.70 -0.06 -12.81
CA LEU A 55 -15.39 0.30 -11.43
C LEU A 55 -15.86 -0.81 -10.48
N TYR A 56 -14.99 -1.20 -9.57
CA TYR A 56 -15.29 -2.07 -8.43
C TYR A 56 -15.31 -1.23 -7.15
N PHE A 57 -16.42 -1.23 -6.41
CA PHE A 57 -16.51 -0.52 -5.13
C PHE A 57 -17.53 -1.11 -4.16
N THR A 58 -17.39 -0.76 -2.88
CA THR A 58 -18.34 -1.10 -1.82
C THR A 58 -19.44 -0.03 -1.72
N GLU A 59 -20.61 -0.33 -2.29
CA GLU A 59 -21.75 0.59 -2.41
C GLU A 59 -22.51 0.72 -1.09
N VAL A 60 -23.00 1.93 -0.81
CA VAL A 60 -23.97 2.20 0.26
C VAL A 60 -25.27 2.75 -0.33
N ASP A 61 -26.38 2.55 0.37
CA ASP A 61 -27.65 3.18 0.00
C ASP A 61 -27.76 4.63 0.53
N SER A 62 -28.92 5.25 0.27
CA SER A 62 -29.19 6.63 0.70
C SER A 62 -29.22 6.83 2.22
N ASP A 63 -29.41 5.76 2.98
CA ASP A 63 -29.40 5.78 4.45
C ASP A 63 -28.00 5.45 5.01
N GLY A 64 -27.02 5.15 4.14
CA GLY A 64 -25.64 4.79 4.48
C GLY A 64 -25.46 3.32 4.83
N GLU A 65 -26.44 2.45 4.55
CA GLU A 65 -26.33 1.00 4.76
C GLU A 65 -25.50 0.37 3.63
N GLN A 66 -24.52 -0.47 4.00
CA GLN A 66 -23.68 -1.16 3.04
C GLN A 66 -24.48 -2.21 2.25
N LEU A 67 -24.58 -2.01 0.94
CA LEU A 67 -25.31 -2.89 0.03
C LEU A 67 -24.46 -4.07 -0.47
N GLY A 68 -23.13 -3.92 -0.47
CA GLY A 68 -22.21 -4.93 -0.95
C GLY A 68 -21.12 -4.35 -1.86
N ASN A 69 -20.27 -5.24 -2.38
CA ASN A 69 -19.37 -4.88 -3.46
C ASN A 69 -20.16 -4.88 -4.77
N ARG A 70 -19.79 -3.99 -5.68
CA ARG A 70 -20.45 -3.80 -6.97
C ARG A 70 -19.42 -3.63 -8.05
N ILE A 71 -19.74 -4.18 -9.23
CA ILE A 71 -19.03 -3.86 -10.46
C ILE A 71 -19.99 -3.17 -11.40
N TYR A 72 -19.68 -1.93 -11.76
CA TYR A 72 -20.40 -1.15 -12.76
C TYR A 72 -19.51 -0.90 -13.97
N LYS A 73 -20.12 -0.77 -15.15
CA LYS A 73 -19.47 -0.14 -16.30
C LYS A 73 -20.08 1.21 -16.63
N TYR A 74 -19.24 2.09 -17.14
CA TYR A 74 -19.53 3.47 -17.53
C TYR A 74 -18.97 3.74 -18.92
N VAL A 75 -19.49 4.77 -19.57
CA VAL A 75 -18.91 5.35 -20.78
C VAL A 75 -18.11 6.59 -20.38
N TRP A 76 -16.85 6.65 -20.77
CA TRP A 76 -16.03 7.85 -20.76
C TRP A 76 -16.36 8.71 -21.98
N ASP A 77 -16.90 9.92 -21.76
CA ASP A 77 -17.23 10.86 -22.84
C ASP A 77 -16.16 11.93 -23.09
N GLY A 78 -15.04 11.88 -22.35
CA GLY A 78 -13.96 12.86 -22.37
C GLY A 78 -14.01 13.89 -21.25
N GLU A 79 -15.12 13.98 -20.52
CA GLU A 79 -15.31 14.90 -19.40
C GLU A 79 -15.82 14.20 -18.13
N LYS A 80 -16.74 13.24 -18.26
CA LYS A 80 -17.40 12.53 -17.16
C LYS A 80 -17.52 11.03 -17.45
N LEU A 81 -17.70 10.26 -16.38
CA LEU A 81 -18.18 8.88 -16.48
C LEU A 81 -19.70 8.89 -16.46
N VAL A 82 -20.32 8.44 -17.55
CA VAL A 82 -21.77 8.51 -17.77
C VAL A 82 -22.36 7.13 -18.05
N ASN A 83 -23.69 7.02 -17.99
CA ASN A 83 -24.45 5.80 -18.31
C ASN A 83 -24.01 4.57 -17.49
N PRO A 84 -24.10 4.60 -16.15
CA PRO A 84 -23.79 3.44 -15.31
C PRO A 84 -24.65 2.22 -15.68
N VAL A 85 -24.01 1.07 -15.80
CA VAL A 85 -24.66 -0.24 -15.93
C VAL A 85 -24.08 -1.18 -14.88
N LEU A 86 -24.93 -1.64 -13.96
CA LEU A 86 -24.56 -2.64 -12.97
C LEU A 86 -24.32 -3.99 -13.66
N LEU A 87 -23.14 -4.57 -13.42
CA LEU A 87 -22.74 -5.88 -13.96
C LEU A 87 -22.78 -6.98 -12.90
N LYS A 88 -22.37 -6.68 -11.67
CA LYS A 88 -22.30 -7.66 -10.57
C LYS A 88 -22.68 -7.06 -9.22
N GLU A 89 -23.45 -7.84 -8.46
CA GLU A 89 -23.67 -7.66 -7.03
C GLU A 89 -22.88 -8.74 -6.30
N LEU A 90 -21.98 -8.33 -5.41
CA LEU A 90 -21.00 -9.20 -4.77
C LEU A 90 -21.05 -9.06 -3.24
N PRO A 91 -20.69 -10.12 -2.49
CA PRO A 91 -20.46 -10.02 -1.05
C PRO A 91 -19.38 -9.00 -0.72
N SER A 92 -19.42 -8.49 0.50
CA SER A 92 -18.44 -7.53 1.02
C SER A 92 -18.25 -7.71 2.51
N ASN A 93 -17.15 -7.19 3.03
CA ASN A 93 -16.85 -7.11 4.45
C ASN A 93 -16.03 -5.82 4.71
N GLU A 94 -15.57 -5.55 5.93
CA GLU A 94 -14.62 -4.47 6.18
C GLU A 94 -13.18 -4.83 5.74
N TYR A 95 -12.92 -6.12 5.50
CA TYR A 95 -11.62 -6.69 5.16
C TYR A 95 -11.75 -7.71 4.03
N HIS A 96 -10.66 -7.94 3.32
CA HIS A 96 -10.50 -8.95 2.28
C HIS A 96 -11.53 -8.80 1.15
N ASN A 97 -11.84 -7.55 0.78
CA ASN A 97 -12.68 -7.26 -0.38
C ASN A 97 -11.91 -7.44 -1.69
N SER A 98 -10.58 -7.31 -1.65
CA SER A 98 -9.73 -7.25 -2.84
C SER A 98 -10.19 -6.13 -3.78
N GLY A 99 -10.54 -6.45 -5.04
CA GLY A 99 -11.14 -5.50 -5.96
C GLY A 99 -10.28 -5.11 -7.15
N ALA A 100 -9.04 -5.62 -7.28
CA ALA A 100 -8.22 -5.37 -8.46
C ALA A 100 -8.93 -5.86 -9.74
N MET A 101 -8.77 -5.10 -10.83
CA MET A 101 -9.38 -5.39 -12.13
C MET A 101 -8.31 -5.30 -13.22
N VAL A 102 -8.44 -6.12 -14.26
CA VAL A 102 -7.56 -6.05 -15.43
C VAL A 102 -8.32 -6.42 -16.70
N THR A 103 -7.87 -5.90 -17.82
CA THR A 103 -8.41 -6.19 -19.14
C THR A 103 -7.45 -7.11 -19.92
N GLY A 104 -7.98 -8.23 -20.42
CA GLY A 104 -7.30 -9.19 -21.27
C GLY A 104 -6.94 -8.65 -22.65
N LEU A 105 -6.04 -9.33 -23.36
CA LEU A 105 -5.70 -9.01 -24.76
C LEU A 105 -6.88 -9.22 -25.73
N ASP A 106 -7.91 -9.93 -25.28
CA ASP A 106 -9.16 -10.23 -25.96
C ASP A 106 -10.32 -9.34 -25.50
N ASP A 107 -10.02 -8.24 -24.81
CA ASP A 107 -10.98 -7.31 -24.19
C ASP A 107 -11.84 -7.93 -23.08
N GLN A 108 -11.56 -9.16 -22.62
CA GLN A 108 -12.22 -9.75 -21.46
C GLN A 108 -11.81 -9.01 -20.18
N VAL A 109 -12.79 -8.55 -19.41
CA VAL A 109 -12.54 -7.93 -18.11
C VAL A 109 -12.54 -8.99 -17.01
N TYR A 110 -11.50 -8.95 -16.18
CA TYR A 110 -11.36 -9.78 -14.99
C TYR A 110 -11.39 -8.92 -13.72
N ALA A 111 -11.90 -9.47 -12.64
CA ALA A 111 -11.86 -8.85 -11.32
C ALA A 111 -11.64 -9.91 -10.24
N VAL A 112 -10.83 -9.58 -9.23
CA VAL A 112 -10.61 -10.48 -8.09
C VAL A 112 -11.48 -10.08 -6.90
N VAL A 113 -12.13 -11.07 -6.30
CA VAL A 113 -12.89 -10.94 -5.06
C VAL A 113 -12.21 -11.77 -3.99
N GLY A 114 -11.83 -11.14 -2.89
CA GLY A 114 -11.23 -11.82 -1.76
C GLY A 114 -12.22 -12.73 -1.04
N ASP A 115 -11.77 -13.41 0.01
CA ASP A 115 -12.64 -14.32 0.77
C ASP A 115 -13.77 -13.59 1.51
N THR A 116 -13.63 -12.29 1.77
CA THR A 116 -14.55 -11.44 2.55
C THR A 116 -14.88 -12.03 3.94
N GLY A 117 -13.96 -12.81 4.51
CA GLY A 117 -14.14 -13.54 5.77
C GLY A 117 -15.17 -14.68 5.69
N LYS A 118 -15.48 -15.17 4.49
CA LYS A 118 -16.40 -16.29 4.25
C LYS A 118 -15.64 -17.60 4.15
N TYR A 119 -16.35 -18.67 4.47
CA TYR A 119 -15.82 -20.03 4.41
C TYR A 119 -16.78 -20.91 3.62
N GLY A 120 -16.22 -21.76 2.77
CA GLY A 120 -16.98 -22.67 1.93
C GLY A 120 -16.10 -23.36 0.89
N PRO A 121 -16.74 -24.09 -0.02
CA PRO A 121 -16.05 -24.78 -1.12
C PRO A 121 -15.10 -23.91 -1.93
N LEU A 122 -15.44 -22.64 -2.19
CA LEU A 122 -14.55 -21.71 -2.91
C LEU A 122 -13.31 -21.30 -2.11
N GLN A 123 -13.27 -21.57 -0.79
CA GLN A 123 -12.11 -21.41 0.10
C GLN A 123 -11.58 -22.77 0.58
N ASN A 124 -11.71 -23.82 -0.24
CA ASN A 124 -11.21 -25.17 0.07
C ASN A 124 -11.72 -25.73 1.42
N LYS A 125 -12.99 -25.47 1.77
CA LYS A 125 -13.70 -26.11 2.88
C LYS A 125 -14.80 -27.02 2.35
N LEU A 126 -14.98 -28.19 2.98
CA LEU A 126 -16.09 -29.07 2.62
C LEU A 126 -17.43 -28.43 3.00
N LEU A 127 -18.46 -28.62 2.16
CA LEU A 127 -19.80 -28.06 2.42
C LEU A 127 -20.38 -28.53 3.75
N GLU A 128 -20.07 -29.77 4.16
CA GLU A 128 -20.49 -30.36 5.44
C GLU A 128 -19.80 -29.76 6.67
N GLU A 129 -18.72 -28.99 6.50
CA GLU A 129 -18.08 -28.21 7.56
C GLU A 129 -18.81 -26.87 7.83
N LEU A 130 -19.72 -26.46 6.93
CA LEU A 130 -20.46 -25.21 7.09
C LEU A 130 -21.61 -25.36 8.08
N TYR A 131 -21.84 -24.30 8.87
CA TYR A 131 -22.96 -24.21 9.78
C TYR A 131 -23.71 -22.88 9.64
N PRO A 132 -24.99 -22.89 9.23
CA PRO A 132 -25.75 -24.08 8.84
C PRO A 132 -25.27 -24.68 7.49
N PRO A 133 -25.42 -26.00 7.24
CA PRO A 133 -24.91 -26.65 6.02
C PRO A 133 -25.48 -26.12 4.69
N GLU A 134 -26.64 -25.48 4.74
CA GLU A 134 -27.30 -24.82 3.60
C GLU A 134 -26.76 -23.41 3.30
N THR A 135 -25.78 -22.92 4.06
CA THR A 135 -25.19 -21.59 3.85
C THR A 135 -24.49 -21.53 2.49
N LYS A 136 -24.81 -20.49 1.72
CA LYS A 136 -24.22 -20.22 0.40
C LYS A 136 -23.60 -18.83 0.28
N ASP A 137 -23.33 -18.19 1.42
CA ASP A 137 -22.76 -16.83 1.46
C ASP A 137 -21.27 -16.79 1.06
N TYR A 138 -20.65 -17.95 0.83
CA TYR A 138 -19.33 -18.11 0.25
C TYR A 138 -19.30 -17.97 -1.28
N MET A 139 -20.45 -17.99 -1.95
CA MET A 139 -20.49 -17.82 -3.40
C MET A 139 -20.01 -16.42 -3.79
N ASP A 140 -19.34 -16.32 -4.93
CA ASP A 140 -18.74 -15.08 -5.42
C ASP A 140 -17.68 -14.48 -4.48
N THR A 141 -17.11 -15.27 -3.56
CA THR A 141 -15.95 -14.88 -2.74
C THR A 141 -14.76 -15.80 -3.03
N SER A 142 -13.54 -15.30 -2.83
CA SER A 142 -12.30 -16.02 -3.06
C SER A 142 -12.11 -16.48 -4.50
N VAL A 143 -12.47 -15.62 -5.47
CA VAL A 143 -12.53 -15.96 -6.90
C VAL A 143 -11.96 -14.86 -7.79
N ILE A 144 -11.49 -15.24 -8.98
CA ILE A 144 -11.33 -14.31 -10.11
C ILE A 144 -12.51 -14.49 -11.05
N LEU A 145 -13.26 -13.42 -11.27
CA LEU A 145 -14.44 -13.35 -12.12
C LEU A 145 -14.07 -13.05 -13.57
N ARG A 146 -14.84 -13.59 -14.51
CA ARG A 146 -15.00 -13.03 -15.86
C ARG A 146 -16.20 -12.10 -15.87
N VAL A 147 -15.93 -10.80 -15.93
CA VAL A 147 -16.93 -9.74 -15.69
C VAL A 147 -17.67 -9.37 -16.97
N ASP A 148 -16.94 -9.00 -18.02
CA ASP A 148 -17.52 -8.60 -19.31
C ASP A 148 -16.62 -9.11 -20.46
N PRO A 149 -17.13 -10.01 -21.33
CA PRO A 149 -18.41 -10.71 -21.19
C PRO A 149 -18.46 -11.59 -19.93
N GLU A 150 -19.66 -11.80 -19.40
CA GLU A 150 -19.86 -12.66 -18.22
C GLU A 150 -19.57 -14.13 -18.54
N GLY A 151 -18.85 -14.81 -17.64
CA GLY A 151 -18.50 -16.22 -17.78
C GLY A 151 -18.32 -16.94 -16.45
N PRO A 152 -17.92 -18.24 -16.47
CA PRO A 152 -17.58 -18.96 -15.25
C PRO A 152 -16.35 -18.33 -14.56
N TYR A 153 -16.18 -18.59 -13.27
CA TYR A 153 -14.98 -18.13 -12.56
C TYR A 153 -13.73 -18.66 -13.25
N LEU A 154 -12.74 -17.78 -13.36
CA LEU A 154 -11.41 -18.14 -13.87
C LEU A 154 -10.66 -18.94 -12.80
N ALA A 155 -10.75 -18.50 -11.56
CA ALA A 155 -10.00 -19.06 -10.44
C ALA A 155 -10.82 -19.03 -9.14
N MET A 156 -10.40 -19.84 -8.17
CA MET A 156 -10.93 -19.89 -6.81
C MET A 156 -9.81 -20.02 -5.76
N GLY A 157 -10.17 -20.03 -4.49
CA GLY A 157 -9.25 -20.26 -3.38
C GLY A 157 -8.27 -19.11 -3.18
N ILE A 158 -8.69 -17.87 -3.43
CA ILE A 158 -7.90 -16.64 -3.25
C ILE A 158 -8.27 -15.95 -1.93
N ARG A 159 -7.31 -15.65 -1.07
CA ARG A 159 -7.50 -14.95 0.20
C ARG A 159 -7.81 -13.48 0.01
N ASN A 160 -6.79 -12.71 -0.39
CA ASN A 160 -6.88 -11.27 -0.56
C ASN A 160 -5.83 -10.79 -1.58
N SER A 161 -6.28 -10.43 -2.78
CA SER A 161 -5.42 -10.03 -3.89
C SER A 161 -5.62 -8.58 -4.25
N PHE A 162 -4.52 -7.87 -4.50
CA PHE A 162 -4.53 -6.43 -4.79
C PHE A 162 -3.96 -6.09 -6.17
N GLY A 163 -3.48 -7.07 -6.93
CA GLY A 163 -2.91 -6.84 -8.24
C GLY A 163 -3.23 -7.96 -9.22
N LEU A 164 -3.61 -7.56 -10.43
CA LEU A 164 -3.79 -8.44 -11.59
C LEU A 164 -3.06 -7.82 -12.78
N ALA A 165 -2.33 -8.64 -13.54
CA ALA A 165 -1.67 -8.22 -14.76
C ALA A 165 -1.82 -9.26 -15.86
N ILE A 166 -1.97 -8.80 -17.10
CA ILE A 166 -1.95 -9.64 -18.27
C ILE A 166 -0.57 -9.55 -18.91
N ASP A 167 0.08 -10.69 -19.08
CA ASP A 167 1.33 -10.77 -19.80
C ASP A 167 1.10 -10.36 -21.26
N PRO A 168 1.72 -9.26 -21.74
CA PRO A 168 1.47 -8.74 -23.08
C PRO A 168 1.95 -9.67 -24.20
N PHE A 169 2.78 -10.68 -23.90
CA PHE A 169 3.30 -11.62 -24.91
C PHE A 169 2.54 -12.93 -24.95
N THR A 170 2.15 -13.46 -23.79
CA THR A 170 1.48 -14.77 -23.70
C THR A 170 -0.05 -14.65 -23.54
N GLY A 171 -0.53 -13.52 -23.05
CA GLY A 171 -1.93 -13.33 -22.64
C GLY A 171 -2.28 -13.99 -21.30
N ASN A 172 -1.29 -14.58 -20.61
CA ASN A 172 -1.51 -15.21 -19.30
C ASN A 172 -1.82 -14.17 -18.23
N LEU A 173 -2.72 -14.51 -17.31
CA LEU A 173 -3.05 -13.68 -16.16
C LEU A 173 -2.11 -14.02 -14.99
N TRP A 174 -1.54 -12.99 -14.38
CA TRP A 174 -0.74 -13.06 -13.17
C TRP A 174 -1.42 -12.27 -12.05
N ALA A 175 -1.28 -12.73 -10.82
CA ALA A 175 -1.88 -12.10 -9.65
C ALA A 175 -0.87 -12.03 -8.49
N THR A 176 -1.01 -11.00 -7.66
CA THR A 176 -0.39 -10.95 -6.34
C THR A 176 -1.42 -11.33 -5.28
N GLU A 177 -1.01 -12.01 -4.22
CA GLU A 177 -1.90 -12.42 -3.15
C GLU A 177 -1.21 -12.21 -1.80
N SER A 178 -1.95 -11.62 -0.85
CA SER A 178 -1.46 -11.40 0.50
C SER A 178 -1.87 -12.56 1.43
N GLY A 179 -0.87 -13.16 2.06
CA GLY A 179 -0.99 -14.20 3.08
C GLY A 179 -1.59 -13.68 4.39
N ASP A 180 -1.74 -14.58 5.36
CA ASP A 180 -2.30 -14.25 6.67
C ASP A 180 -1.23 -13.73 7.63
N ASP A 181 -0.55 -14.65 8.32
CA ASP A 181 0.60 -14.33 9.18
C ASP A 181 1.95 -14.56 8.45
N ASP A 182 1.93 -15.37 7.39
CA ASP A 182 3.06 -15.77 6.57
C ASP A 182 2.64 -15.98 5.10
N PHE A 183 3.65 -16.02 4.23
CA PHE A 183 3.54 -16.36 2.80
C PHE A 183 2.63 -15.44 1.98
N ASP A 184 3.20 -14.36 1.47
CA ASP A 184 2.63 -13.68 0.30
C ASP A 184 3.04 -14.37 -0.99
N GLU A 185 2.27 -14.18 -2.07
CA GLU A 185 2.44 -14.94 -3.31
C GLU A 185 2.40 -14.08 -4.57
N ILE A 186 3.12 -14.55 -5.59
CA ILE A 186 2.87 -14.24 -7.00
C ILE A 186 2.37 -15.51 -7.69
N ASN A 187 1.18 -15.44 -8.28
CA ASN A 187 0.50 -16.57 -8.91
C ASN A 187 0.36 -16.39 -10.42
N LEU A 188 0.56 -17.48 -11.17
CA LEU A 188 0.21 -17.59 -12.59
C LEU A 188 -1.16 -18.27 -12.69
N ILE A 189 -2.17 -17.52 -13.12
CA ILE A 189 -3.56 -17.92 -13.08
C ILE A 189 -3.95 -18.57 -14.43
N SER A 190 -4.07 -19.89 -14.42
CA SER A 190 -4.65 -20.64 -15.54
C SER A 190 -6.18 -20.70 -15.43
N ASP A 191 -6.84 -21.16 -16.49
CA ASP A 191 -8.27 -21.50 -16.39
C ASP A 191 -8.49 -22.59 -15.34
N LYS A 192 -9.54 -22.43 -14.52
CA LYS A 192 -9.86 -23.31 -13.39
C LYS A 192 -8.74 -23.42 -12.34
N PHE A 193 -7.99 -22.35 -12.12
CA PHE A 193 -6.95 -22.29 -11.10
C PHE A 193 -7.53 -22.29 -9.67
N ASN A 194 -6.88 -22.97 -8.75
CA ASN A 194 -7.17 -22.94 -7.31
C ASN A 194 -5.91 -22.52 -6.54
N SER A 195 -5.93 -21.36 -5.86
CA SER A 195 -4.80 -20.90 -5.03
C SER A 195 -4.63 -21.74 -3.76
N GLY A 196 -5.62 -22.56 -3.38
CA GLY A 196 -5.53 -23.43 -2.19
C GLY A 196 -5.99 -22.79 -0.88
N TRP A 197 -6.25 -21.47 -0.83
CA TRP A 197 -6.84 -20.83 0.36
C TRP A 197 -8.20 -21.46 0.67
N ASN A 198 -8.56 -21.77 1.91
CA ASN A 198 -7.89 -21.51 3.18
C ASN A 198 -7.35 -22.81 3.80
N LYS A 199 -6.63 -23.60 3.01
CA LYS A 199 -5.93 -24.81 3.45
C LYS A 199 -4.43 -24.72 3.19
N ILE A 200 -4.05 -24.03 2.12
CA ILE A 200 -2.69 -23.82 1.67
C ILE A 200 -2.48 -22.32 1.45
N MET A 201 -1.30 -21.85 1.83
CA MET A 201 -0.73 -20.53 1.51
C MET A 201 0.79 -20.72 1.50
N GLY A 202 1.46 -20.23 0.46
CA GLY A 202 2.86 -20.48 0.18
C GLY A 202 3.12 -21.83 -0.52
N PRO A 203 4.40 -22.20 -0.69
CA PRO A 203 4.79 -23.44 -1.36
C PRO A 203 4.23 -24.68 -0.64
N ALA A 204 3.56 -25.56 -1.39
CA ALA A 204 2.87 -26.71 -0.81
C ALA A 204 3.65 -28.04 -0.91
N THR A 205 3.47 -28.88 0.09
CA THR A 205 3.89 -30.29 0.05
C THR A 205 2.86 -31.15 -0.69
N GLU A 206 3.29 -32.30 -1.24
CA GLU A 206 2.39 -33.27 -1.88
C GLU A 206 1.25 -33.72 -0.94
N SER A 207 1.53 -33.87 0.36
CA SER A 207 0.51 -34.24 1.35
C SER A 207 -0.54 -33.16 1.60
N GLU A 208 -0.16 -31.88 1.51
CA GLU A 208 -1.11 -30.77 1.65
C GLU A 208 -2.02 -30.71 0.43
N ILE A 209 -1.44 -30.84 -0.77
CA ILE A 209 -2.18 -30.89 -2.04
C ILE A 209 -3.18 -32.06 -2.05
N ASP A 210 -2.74 -33.26 -1.64
CA ASP A 210 -3.58 -34.46 -1.54
C ASP A 210 -4.72 -34.30 -0.51
N SER A 211 -4.57 -33.39 0.45
CA SER A 211 -5.57 -33.12 1.49
C SER A 211 -6.63 -32.09 1.08
N LEU A 212 -6.44 -31.39 -0.05
CA LEU A 212 -7.42 -30.44 -0.54
C LEU A 212 -8.73 -31.16 -0.86
N PRO A 213 -9.89 -30.63 -0.43
CA PRO A 213 -11.17 -31.27 -0.69
C PRO A 213 -11.56 -31.27 -2.17
N GLY A 214 -10.91 -30.42 -2.97
CA GLY A 214 -11.26 -30.16 -4.37
C GLY A 214 -12.59 -29.42 -4.51
N TYR A 215 -12.80 -28.83 -5.68
CA TYR A 215 -14.08 -28.23 -6.06
C TYR A 215 -14.23 -28.31 -7.57
N GLU A 216 -15.27 -29.01 -8.04
CA GLU A 216 -15.51 -29.26 -9.47
C GLU A 216 -14.25 -29.73 -10.21
N ASP A 217 -13.84 -29.00 -11.26
CA ASP A 217 -12.67 -29.23 -12.09
C ASP A 217 -11.53 -28.23 -11.81
N TYR A 218 -11.59 -27.50 -10.69
CA TYR A 218 -10.52 -26.57 -10.30
C TYR A 218 -9.28 -27.30 -9.78
N ILE A 219 -8.12 -26.87 -10.24
CA ILE A 219 -6.83 -27.55 -10.02
C ILE A 219 -5.92 -26.62 -9.23
N TYR A 220 -5.34 -27.15 -8.15
CA TYR A 220 -4.34 -26.42 -7.36
C TYR A 220 -3.14 -26.03 -8.22
N GLY A 221 -2.70 -24.78 -8.10
CA GLY A 221 -1.46 -24.32 -8.67
C GLY A 221 -0.58 -23.68 -7.61
N ASP A 222 0.64 -24.19 -7.49
CA ASP A 222 1.64 -23.68 -6.55
C ASP A 222 2.11 -22.27 -6.96
N PRO A 223 2.40 -21.37 -5.99
CA PRO A 223 2.85 -20.03 -6.30
C PRO A 223 4.14 -20.04 -7.12
N LYS A 224 4.27 -19.04 -8.00
CA LYS A 224 5.48 -18.85 -8.80
C LYS A 224 6.59 -18.18 -8.01
N PHE A 225 6.23 -17.48 -6.95
CA PHE A 225 7.14 -16.90 -5.98
C PHE A 225 6.41 -16.62 -4.68
N SER A 226 7.09 -16.76 -3.55
CA SER A 226 6.54 -16.41 -2.25
C SER A 226 7.50 -15.62 -1.37
N TRP A 227 6.95 -14.85 -0.44
CA TRP A 227 7.70 -14.23 0.66
C TRP A 227 7.23 -14.83 1.98
N GLU A 228 8.12 -15.50 2.72
CA GLU A 228 7.79 -16.06 4.04
C GLU A 228 7.22 -14.99 4.97
N LYS A 229 7.83 -13.80 4.97
CA LYS A 229 7.36 -12.63 5.70
C LYS A 229 6.43 -11.78 4.83
N VAL A 230 5.26 -11.45 5.38
CA VAL A 230 4.25 -10.62 4.73
C VAL A 230 4.80 -9.22 4.38
N VAL A 231 4.89 -8.94 3.09
CA VAL A 231 5.21 -7.64 2.47
C VAL A 231 3.97 -6.91 1.96
N THR A 232 2.85 -7.62 1.78
CA THR A 232 1.61 -7.16 1.13
C THR A 232 1.89 -6.73 -0.32
N PRO A 233 2.15 -7.67 -1.25
CA PRO A 233 2.33 -7.34 -2.66
C PRO A 233 1.00 -6.86 -3.26
N VAL A 234 1.08 -5.76 -3.99
CA VAL A 234 -0.09 -5.05 -4.53
C VAL A 234 0.00 -4.93 -6.05
N GLY A 235 0.32 -3.76 -6.59
CA GLY A 235 0.46 -3.51 -8.02
C GLY A 235 1.48 -4.43 -8.68
N ILE A 236 1.10 -4.96 -9.84
CA ILE A 236 1.87 -5.89 -10.66
C ILE A 236 1.73 -5.47 -12.12
N ASN A 237 2.83 -5.43 -12.88
CA ASN A 237 2.77 -5.16 -14.32
C ASN A 237 4.05 -5.61 -15.05
N PHE A 238 4.03 -5.69 -16.37
CA PHE A 238 5.14 -6.18 -17.18
C PHE A 238 5.96 -5.04 -17.80
N GLY A 239 7.28 -5.26 -17.87
CA GLY A 239 8.17 -4.44 -18.66
C GLY A 239 7.98 -4.69 -20.15
N ASN A 240 7.81 -3.61 -20.91
CA ASN A 240 7.84 -3.59 -22.37
C ASN A 240 7.99 -2.12 -22.81
N PHE A 241 9.11 -1.50 -22.42
CA PHE A 241 9.38 -0.09 -22.71
C PHE A 241 9.69 0.08 -24.21
N LYS A 242 9.22 1.17 -24.83
CA LYS A 242 9.47 1.38 -26.27
C LYS A 242 10.93 1.74 -26.54
N GLU A 243 11.59 2.33 -25.55
CA GLU A 243 12.94 2.88 -25.61
C GLU A 243 14.02 1.82 -25.39
N THR A 244 13.68 0.71 -24.72
CA THR A 244 14.63 -0.37 -24.43
C THR A 244 13.95 -1.73 -24.35
N ARG A 245 14.64 -2.75 -24.87
CA ARG A 245 14.21 -4.15 -24.81
C ARG A 245 14.73 -4.87 -23.55
N ASN A 246 15.55 -4.20 -22.73
CA ASN A 246 16.23 -4.82 -21.57
C ASN A 246 15.28 -5.32 -20.48
N TYR A 247 14.01 -4.89 -20.51
CA TYR A 247 12.99 -5.24 -19.52
C TYR A 247 11.77 -5.95 -20.13
N ASP A 248 11.80 -6.31 -21.42
CA ASP A 248 10.69 -7.02 -22.08
C ASP A 248 10.34 -8.34 -21.36
N ASN A 249 11.32 -8.89 -20.66
CA ASN A 249 11.21 -10.14 -19.95
C ASN A 249 11.13 -9.97 -18.43
N SER A 250 10.67 -8.81 -17.98
CA SER A 250 10.59 -8.48 -16.56
C SER A 250 9.15 -8.29 -16.09
N LEU A 251 8.87 -8.82 -14.90
CA LEU A 251 7.66 -8.56 -14.12
C LEU A 251 8.02 -7.62 -12.97
N PHE A 252 7.21 -6.59 -12.77
CA PHE A 252 7.37 -5.62 -11.70
C PHE A 252 6.27 -5.81 -10.69
N VAL A 253 6.62 -5.81 -9.40
CA VAL A 253 5.67 -5.94 -8.29
C VAL A 253 6.01 -4.88 -7.26
N GLY A 254 5.00 -4.16 -6.78
CA GLY A 254 5.14 -3.23 -5.65
C GLY A 254 4.61 -3.85 -4.37
N ASP A 255 5.14 -3.43 -3.23
CA ASP A 255 4.55 -3.75 -1.92
C ASP A 255 4.10 -2.50 -1.15
N CYS A 256 3.15 -2.71 -0.23
CA CYS A 256 2.66 -1.64 0.62
C CYS A 256 3.38 -1.54 1.97
N ASN A 257 3.83 -2.65 2.58
CA ASN A 257 4.35 -2.61 3.96
C ASN A 257 5.73 -1.95 4.07
N ASN A 258 6.54 -2.10 3.03
CA ASN A 258 7.94 -1.71 2.98
C ASN A 258 8.23 -0.70 1.85
N GLY A 259 7.38 -0.63 0.83
CA GLY A 259 7.50 0.30 -0.29
C GLY A 259 8.62 -0.06 -1.25
N HIS A 260 8.84 -1.36 -1.49
CA HIS A 260 9.81 -1.84 -2.47
C HIS A 260 9.11 -2.03 -3.81
N LEU A 261 9.81 -1.61 -4.86
CA LEU A 261 9.54 -2.01 -6.23
C LEU A 261 10.46 -3.18 -6.55
N TYR A 262 9.87 -4.36 -6.72
CA TYR A 262 10.56 -5.56 -7.15
C TYR A 262 10.60 -5.68 -8.67
N LYS A 263 11.65 -6.32 -9.19
CA LYS A 263 11.79 -6.73 -10.58
C LYS A 263 12.18 -8.20 -10.60
N PHE A 264 11.34 -9.01 -11.25
CA PHE A 264 11.58 -10.42 -11.49
C PHE A 264 11.92 -10.65 -12.96
N GLU A 265 12.99 -11.38 -13.24
CA GLU A 265 13.30 -11.84 -14.59
C GLU A 265 12.53 -13.14 -14.87
N LEU A 266 11.71 -13.12 -15.92
CA LEU A 266 10.90 -14.28 -16.31
C LEU A 266 11.77 -15.33 -17.00
N ASN A 267 11.39 -16.59 -16.92
CA ASN A 267 12.00 -17.62 -17.75
C ASN A 267 11.55 -17.50 -19.22
N GLN A 268 12.14 -18.30 -20.11
CA GLN A 268 11.85 -18.24 -21.55
C GLN A 268 10.36 -18.49 -21.89
N ASN A 269 9.68 -19.33 -21.11
CA ASN A 269 8.26 -19.64 -21.30
C ASN A 269 7.33 -18.59 -20.66
N ARG A 270 7.87 -17.71 -19.82
CA ARG A 270 7.15 -16.72 -19.02
C ARG A 270 6.08 -17.37 -18.15
N ASP A 271 6.44 -18.47 -17.51
CA ASP A 271 5.61 -19.23 -16.56
C ASP A 271 6.25 -19.38 -15.17
N GLY A 272 7.36 -18.66 -14.95
CA GLY A 272 8.14 -18.63 -13.71
C GLY A 272 9.34 -17.69 -13.85
N PHE A 273 10.24 -17.73 -12.88
CA PHE A 273 11.36 -16.79 -12.78
C PHE A 273 12.72 -17.45 -12.95
N VAL A 274 13.73 -16.63 -13.22
CA VAL A 274 15.14 -17.04 -13.27
C VAL A 274 15.92 -16.20 -12.28
N PHE A 275 16.58 -16.87 -11.34
CA PHE A 275 17.41 -16.22 -10.33
C PHE A 275 18.87 -16.64 -10.47
N SER A 276 19.77 -15.70 -10.24
CA SER A 276 21.20 -15.93 -10.08
C SER A 276 21.60 -16.05 -8.61
N ASN A 277 20.81 -15.48 -7.71
CA ASN A 277 20.95 -15.62 -6.27
C ASN A 277 20.61 -17.07 -5.86
N PRO A 278 21.54 -17.79 -5.19
CA PRO A 278 21.29 -19.13 -4.68
C PRO A 278 20.17 -19.19 -3.63
N ASP A 279 19.93 -18.10 -2.90
CA ASP A 279 18.92 -18.06 -1.84
C ASP A 279 17.49 -18.09 -2.42
N LEU A 280 17.30 -17.66 -3.67
CA LEU A 280 15.98 -17.55 -4.31
C LEU A 280 15.64 -18.72 -5.25
N GLN A 281 16.48 -19.78 -5.28
CA GLN A 281 16.33 -20.88 -6.25
C GLN A 281 15.10 -21.76 -6.00
N ASP A 282 14.55 -21.73 -4.80
CA ASP A 282 13.29 -22.38 -4.43
C ASP A 282 12.05 -21.49 -4.68
N ASN A 283 12.25 -20.28 -5.22
CA ASN A 283 11.24 -19.24 -5.42
C ASN A 283 10.60 -18.75 -4.12
N LEU A 284 11.33 -18.81 -3.00
CA LEU A 284 10.89 -18.30 -1.70
C LEU A 284 11.91 -17.29 -1.18
N VAL A 285 11.43 -16.20 -0.56
CA VAL A 285 12.27 -15.35 0.30
C VAL A 285 12.02 -15.75 1.75
N ASN A 286 13.03 -16.36 2.38
CA ASN A 286 13.05 -16.63 3.81
C ASN A 286 13.61 -15.43 4.59
N GLU A 287 13.41 -15.39 5.93
CA GLU A 287 13.81 -14.26 6.79
C GLU A 287 15.28 -13.82 6.65
N ASN A 288 16.19 -14.73 6.29
CA ASN A 288 17.63 -14.47 6.20
C ASN A 288 18.18 -14.39 4.77
N ASP A 289 17.31 -14.48 3.76
CA ASP A 289 17.73 -14.50 2.36
C ASP A 289 18.07 -13.10 1.85
N SER A 290 19.06 -13.01 0.97
CA SER A 290 19.33 -11.74 0.27
C SER A 290 18.24 -11.46 -0.76
N THR A 291 17.73 -10.22 -0.79
CA THR A 291 16.73 -9.75 -1.76
C THR A 291 17.30 -8.75 -2.77
N ASP A 292 18.63 -8.55 -2.79
CA ASP A 292 19.31 -7.56 -3.63
C ASP A 292 19.09 -7.80 -5.14
N GLU A 293 18.90 -9.05 -5.56
CA GLU A 293 18.63 -9.39 -6.96
C GLU A 293 17.26 -8.88 -7.44
N ILE A 294 16.25 -8.91 -6.56
CA ILE A 294 14.86 -8.61 -6.94
C ILE A 294 14.46 -7.18 -6.58
N ILE A 295 15.12 -6.51 -5.64
CA ILE A 295 14.79 -5.11 -5.29
C ILE A 295 15.34 -4.18 -6.37
N LEU A 296 14.42 -3.54 -7.11
CA LEU A 296 14.77 -2.52 -8.11
C LEU A 296 14.79 -1.11 -7.51
N GLY A 297 13.89 -0.83 -6.57
CA GLY A 297 13.78 0.48 -5.95
C GLY A 297 13.09 0.43 -4.59
N THR A 298 13.36 1.44 -3.76
CA THR A 298 12.82 1.57 -2.41
C THR A 298 12.40 3.01 -2.14
N GLY A 299 11.75 3.25 -1.01
CA GLY A 299 11.36 4.59 -0.57
C GLY A 299 9.97 5.04 -1.03
N PHE A 300 9.23 4.18 -1.74
CA PHE A 300 7.87 4.48 -2.23
C PHE A 300 6.78 4.37 -1.14
N ARG A 301 7.17 4.19 0.13
CA ARG A 301 6.30 4.02 1.30
C ARG A 301 5.30 2.88 1.15
N CYS A 302 4.08 3.14 0.68
CA CYS A 302 3.11 2.10 0.36
C CYS A 302 2.72 2.27 -1.10
N ILE A 303 3.21 1.35 -1.92
CA ILE A 303 2.75 1.22 -3.31
C ILE A 303 1.34 0.64 -3.24
N THR A 304 0.44 1.15 -4.06
CA THR A 304 -0.95 0.66 -4.12
C THR A 304 -1.34 0.17 -5.50
N ASP A 305 -0.61 0.59 -6.54
CA ASP A 305 -0.92 0.25 -7.92
C ASP A 305 0.29 0.45 -8.84
N ILE A 306 0.37 -0.34 -9.91
CA ILE A 306 1.34 -0.21 -11.00
C ILE A 306 0.60 -0.42 -12.32
N GLU A 307 0.54 0.62 -13.14
CA GLU A 307 -0.14 0.59 -14.43
C GLU A 307 0.81 0.97 -15.56
N ARG A 308 0.58 0.44 -16.76
CA ARG A 308 1.36 0.79 -17.93
C ARG A 308 0.67 1.90 -18.72
N GLY A 309 1.38 3.00 -18.92
CA GLY A 309 0.89 4.11 -19.73
C GLY A 309 0.91 3.82 -21.24
N PRO A 310 0.10 4.54 -22.03
CA PRO A 310 0.11 4.44 -23.50
C PRO A 310 1.44 4.90 -24.10
N ASP A 311 2.18 5.74 -23.38
CA ASP A 311 3.54 6.13 -23.69
C ASP A 311 4.51 4.93 -23.66
N GLY A 312 4.20 3.89 -22.89
CA GLY A 312 4.99 2.67 -22.74
C GLY A 312 5.75 2.58 -21.41
N PHE A 313 5.64 3.59 -20.55
CA PHE A 313 6.27 3.60 -19.22
C PHE A 313 5.36 2.99 -18.15
N LEU A 314 5.96 2.66 -17.01
CA LEU A 314 5.23 2.22 -15.83
C LEU A 314 4.91 3.43 -14.95
N TYR A 315 3.72 3.43 -14.40
CA TYR A 315 3.22 4.43 -13.47
C TYR A 315 2.89 3.74 -12.15
N LEU A 316 3.40 4.27 -11.05
CA LEU A 316 3.28 3.69 -9.72
C LEU A 316 2.58 4.68 -8.79
N VAL A 317 1.56 4.22 -8.06
CA VAL A 317 0.83 5.06 -7.09
C VAL A 317 1.41 4.83 -5.68
N SER A 318 2.04 5.86 -5.11
CA SER A 318 2.54 5.89 -3.74
C SER A 318 1.52 6.57 -2.83
N HIS A 319 0.78 5.77 -2.04
CA HIS A 319 -0.25 6.30 -1.14
C HIS A 319 0.35 7.14 0.00
N GLY A 320 1.48 6.67 0.56
CA GLY A 320 2.14 7.36 1.68
C GLY A 320 2.74 8.71 1.29
N GLU A 321 3.13 8.90 0.02
CA GLU A 321 3.68 10.17 -0.47
C GLU A 321 2.65 11.03 -1.18
N ARG A 322 1.50 10.45 -1.56
CA ARG A 322 0.48 11.08 -2.40
C ARG A 322 1.04 11.50 -3.76
N VAL A 323 1.89 10.64 -4.32
CA VAL A 323 2.59 10.87 -5.60
C VAL A 323 2.32 9.71 -6.55
N ILE A 324 2.16 10.03 -7.83
CA ILE A 324 2.24 9.05 -8.92
C ILE A 324 3.62 9.19 -9.54
N TYR A 325 4.42 8.15 -9.45
CA TYR A 325 5.73 8.07 -10.09
C TYR A 325 5.57 7.55 -11.51
N ARG A 326 6.19 8.21 -12.47
CA ARG A 326 6.44 7.65 -13.80
C ARG A 326 7.85 7.08 -13.81
N ILE A 327 7.99 5.78 -14.06
CA ILE A 327 9.25 5.04 -14.02
C ILE A 327 9.82 4.92 -15.44
N LEU A 328 11.04 5.43 -15.63
CA LEU A 328 11.73 5.44 -16.92
C LEU A 328 13.07 4.67 -16.84
N PRO A 329 13.47 3.96 -17.91
CA PRO A 329 14.85 3.53 -18.08
C PRO A 329 15.82 4.72 -18.08
N ILE A 330 17.05 4.51 -17.62
CA ILE A 330 18.07 5.58 -17.55
C ILE A 330 18.34 6.18 -18.92
N GLU A 331 18.32 5.37 -19.99
CA GLU A 331 18.50 5.85 -21.36
C GLU A 331 17.41 6.84 -21.78
N ALA A 332 16.16 6.55 -21.42
CA ALA A 332 15.02 7.43 -21.69
C ALA A 332 15.04 8.69 -20.81
N ALA A 333 15.47 8.57 -19.55
CA ALA A 333 15.60 9.70 -18.64
C ALA A 333 16.66 10.71 -19.13
N ALA A 334 17.74 10.25 -19.75
CA ALA A 334 18.77 11.12 -20.33
C ALA A 334 18.24 11.96 -21.50
N GLU A 335 17.40 11.40 -22.37
CA GLU A 335 16.76 12.15 -23.47
C GLU A 335 15.70 13.13 -22.98
N ASN A 336 14.89 12.72 -21.99
CA ASN A 336 13.89 13.59 -21.38
C ASN A 336 14.54 14.80 -20.69
N SER A 337 15.68 14.60 -20.03
CA SER A 337 16.45 15.70 -19.41
C SER A 337 16.99 16.71 -20.44
N LEU A 338 17.18 16.30 -21.69
CA LEU A 338 17.57 17.19 -22.79
C LEU A 338 16.38 17.97 -23.34
N GLU A 339 15.19 17.37 -23.44
CA GLU A 339 13.96 18.07 -23.87
C GLU A 339 13.48 19.10 -22.83
N THR A 340 13.57 18.78 -21.53
CA THR A 340 13.28 19.74 -20.45
C THR A 340 14.22 20.95 -20.50
N ASN A 341 15.48 20.74 -20.92
CA ASN A 341 16.45 21.82 -21.13
C ASN A 341 16.19 22.66 -22.39
N VAL A 342 15.53 22.11 -23.41
CA VAL A 342 15.15 22.85 -24.63
C VAL A 342 13.91 23.70 -24.38
N LEU A 343 12.90 23.17 -23.68
CA LEU A 343 11.67 23.90 -23.34
C LEU A 343 11.90 25.03 -22.32
N THR A 344 12.89 24.89 -21.44
CA THR A 344 13.27 25.94 -20.47
C THR A 344 14.10 27.07 -21.10
N SER A 345 14.64 26.88 -22.31
CA SER A 345 15.47 27.89 -22.98
C SER A 345 14.69 29.00 -23.71
N GLU A 346 13.37 28.85 -23.89
CA GLU A 346 12.53 29.85 -24.57
C GLU A 346 11.73 30.78 -23.63
N SER A 347 11.83 30.62 -22.31
CA SER A 347 11.15 31.51 -21.37
C SER A 347 12.07 32.06 -20.29
N LEU A 348 12.57 33.26 -20.57
CA LEU A 348 12.87 34.36 -19.65
C LEU A 348 13.99 34.15 -18.62
N GLU A 349 15.08 34.87 -18.92
CA GLU A 349 16.06 35.42 -17.98
C GLU A 349 15.39 35.98 -16.71
N THR A 350 15.62 35.35 -15.55
CA THR A 350 15.94 36.06 -14.30
C THR A 350 16.66 35.10 -13.36
N GLU A 351 17.91 35.42 -13.02
CA GLU A 351 18.70 34.71 -12.01
C GLU A 351 18.04 34.82 -10.62
N SER A 352 17.86 33.67 -9.96
CA SER A 352 17.88 33.60 -8.49
C SER A 352 18.42 32.24 -8.06
N GLU A 353 19.38 32.30 -7.13
CA GLU A 353 20.21 31.20 -6.64
C GLU A 353 19.44 29.98 -6.15
N ILE A 354 20.01 28.82 -6.46
CA ILE A 354 19.61 27.48 -6.01
C ILE A 354 19.94 27.34 -4.53
N THR A 355 18.94 27.00 -3.72
CA THR A 355 19.15 26.25 -2.49
C THR A 355 18.21 25.05 -2.48
N ASP A 356 18.78 23.86 -2.68
CA ASP A 356 18.14 22.58 -2.42
C ASP A 356 17.65 22.53 -0.97
N SER A 357 16.37 22.22 -0.78
CA SER A 357 15.87 21.69 0.49
C SER A 357 15.04 20.44 0.18
N GLU A 358 15.68 19.28 0.34
CA GLU A 358 15.03 17.99 0.51
C GLU A 358 13.95 18.10 1.60
N ASN A 359 12.68 17.89 1.25
CA ASN A 359 11.61 17.90 2.23
C ASN A 359 11.44 16.49 2.82
N THR A 360 12.39 16.06 3.65
CA THR A 360 12.44 14.76 4.37
C THR A 360 11.67 14.79 5.71
N GLY A 361 10.85 15.81 5.97
CA GLY A 361 10.30 16.05 7.31
C GLY A 361 8.84 15.62 7.49
N GLY A 362 8.58 14.39 7.95
CA GLY A 362 7.23 13.99 8.36
C GLY A 362 7.03 12.73 9.21
N GLY A 363 8.07 11.94 9.52
CA GLY A 363 7.96 10.72 10.32
C GLY A 363 8.45 10.85 11.77
N CYS A 364 7.81 10.17 12.72
CA CYS A 364 8.29 10.10 14.11
C CYS A 364 9.36 9.00 14.28
N LEU A 365 10.45 9.07 13.49
CA LEU A 365 11.48 8.02 13.32
C LEU A 365 11.92 7.30 14.60
N ILE A 366 12.26 8.06 15.65
CA ILE A 366 12.68 7.50 16.96
C ILE A 366 11.52 6.70 17.58
N ALA A 367 10.33 7.30 17.69
CA ALA A 367 9.19 6.61 18.27
C ALA A 367 8.79 5.37 17.44
N THR A 368 8.84 5.46 16.12
CA THR A 368 8.61 4.33 15.22
C THR A 368 9.60 3.20 15.47
N ALA A 369 10.89 3.50 15.58
CA ALA A 369 11.90 2.49 15.90
C ALA A 369 11.69 1.88 17.30
N THR A 370 11.32 2.72 18.28
CA THR A 370 11.05 2.31 19.66
C THR A 370 9.83 1.38 19.79
N TYR A 371 8.71 1.71 19.15
CA TYR A 371 7.44 0.96 19.27
C TYR A 371 7.22 -0.06 18.15
N GLY A 372 8.08 -0.06 17.13
CA GLY A 372 8.14 -1.10 16.09
C GLY A 372 7.21 -0.88 14.89
N SER A 373 6.37 0.16 14.88
CA SER A 373 5.52 0.48 13.76
C SER A 373 5.11 1.95 13.78
N GLU A 374 4.93 2.56 12.61
CA GLU A 374 4.29 3.87 12.49
C GLU A 374 2.83 3.82 12.95
N MET A 375 2.19 2.64 12.93
CA MET A 375 0.82 2.40 13.40
C MET A 375 0.73 2.11 14.91
N ALA A 376 1.85 2.13 15.63
CA ALA A 376 1.83 1.97 17.08
C ALA A 376 1.03 3.11 17.74
N SER A 377 0.28 2.79 18.80
CA SER A 377 -0.64 3.73 19.44
C SER A 377 0.03 5.02 19.90
N GLU A 378 1.25 4.90 20.41
CA GLU A 378 2.09 6.00 20.88
C GLU A 378 2.56 6.90 19.72
N VAL A 379 2.83 6.32 18.55
CA VAL A 379 3.24 7.05 17.35
C VAL A 379 2.05 7.77 16.73
N GLN A 380 0.90 7.12 16.68
CA GLN A 380 -0.35 7.72 16.20
C GLN A 380 -0.79 8.90 17.08
N GLN A 381 -0.67 8.78 18.41
CA GLN A 381 -0.95 9.90 19.33
C GLN A 381 -0.13 11.15 19.02
N LEU A 382 1.16 11.01 18.68
CA LEU A 382 2.02 12.12 18.30
C LEU A 382 1.64 12.72 16.94
N ARG A 383 1.27 11.87 15.98
CA ARG A 383 0.84 12.28 14.64
C ARG A 383 -0.48 13.04 14.69
N GLU A 384 -1.46 12.52 15.43
CA GLU A 384 -2.74 13.20 15.65
C GLU A 384 -2.55 14.56 16.31
N LEU A 385 -1.72 14.65 17.37
CA LEU A 385 -1.42 15.93 18.01
C LEU A 385 -0.81 16.93 17.02
N ARG A 386 0.13 16.47 16.20
CA ARG A 386 0.79 17.29 15.20
C ARG A 386 -0.20 17.76 14.13
N ASP A 387 -0.90 16.83 13.50
CA ASP A 387 -1.70 17.07 12.30
C ASP A 387 -3.01 17.78 12.61
N ASN A 388 -3.68 17.39 13.70
CA ASN A 388 -5.00 17.88 14.06
C ASN A 388 -4.97 19.08 15.01
N SER A 389 -3.86 19.33 15.72
CA SER A 389 -3.77 20.44 16.68
C SER A 389 -2.67 21.43 16.34
N LEU A 390 -1.41 20.99 16.21
CA LEU A 390 -0.28 21.91 16.03
C LEU A 390 -0.25 22.55 14.64
N LEU A 391 -0.42 21.76 13.57
CA LEU A 391 -0.39 22.25 12.20
C LEU A 391 -1.64 23.06 11.80
N GLN A 392 -2.67 23.09 12.64
CA GLN A 392 -3.85 23.93 12.45
C GLN A 392 -3.64 25.38 12.90
N THR A 393 -2.50 25.70 13.53
CA THR A 393 -2.18 27.05 14.04
C THR A 393 -0.85 27.56 13.53
N GLN A 394 -0.73 28.88 13.35
CA GLN A 394 0.49 29.52 12.84
C GLN A 394 1.66 29.34 13.83
N SER A 395 1.41 29.44 15.13
CA SER A 395 2.44 29.22 16.16
C SER A 395 2.88 27.76 16.19
N GLY A 396 1.95 26.80 16.07
CA GLY A 396 2.25 25.38 16.02
C GLY A 396 3.02 24.98 14.75
N THR A 397 2.65 25.48 13.57
CA THR A 397 3.43 25.26 12.33
C THR A 397 4.85 25.84 12.44
N SER A 398 4.99 27.05 12.99
CA SER A 398 6.32 27.67 13.16
C SER A 398 7.20 26.88 14.12
N PHE A 399 6.61 26.37 15.22
CA PHE A 399 7.28 25.47 16.15
C PHE A 399 7.69 24.17 15.46
N MET A 400 6.79 23.54 14.70
CA MET A 400 7.04 22.28 14.01
C MET A 400 8.15 22.40 12.96
N ASN A 401 8.27 23.53 12.27
CA ASN A 401 9.38 23.77 11.34
C ASN A 401 10.73 23.77 12.06
N ILE A 402 10.86 24.54 13.15
CA ILE A 402 12.09 24.59 13.96
C ILE A 402 12.38 23.24 14.61
N PHE A 403 11.34 22.57 15.10
CA PHE A 403 11.44 21.24 15.68
C PHE A 403 11.93 20.23 14.65
N ASN A 404 11.37 20.23 13.43
CA ASN A 404 11.73 19.30 12.36
C ASN A 404 13.20 19.48 11.97
N ASP A 405 13.67 20.71 11.75
CA ASP A 405 15.07 20.99 11.42
C ASP A 405 16.02 20.40 12.47
N PHE A 406 15.68 20.57 13.74
CA PHE A 406 16.46 20.01 14.83
C PHE A 406 16.32 18.48 14.92
N TYR A 407 15.09 17.96 14.88
CA TYR A 407 14.76 16.55 15.06
C TYR A 407 15.35 15.66 13.96
N TYR A 408 15.20 16.02 12.69
CA TYR A 408 15.71 15.23 11.57
C TYR A 408 17.23 15.33 11.41
N SER A 409 17.88 16.31 12.04
CA SER A 409 19.35 16.37 12.06
C SER A 409 20.02 15.21 12.81
N PHE A 410 19.30 14.51 13.70
CA PHE A 410 19.85 13.40 14.49
C PHE A 410 18.94 12.16 14.57
N SER A 411 17.64 12.29 14.36
CA SER A 411 16.68 11.19 14.55
C SER A 411 16.91 9.96 13.66
N PRO A 412 17.38 10.06 12.38
CA PRO A 412 17.69 8.87 11.59
C PRO A 412 18.79 8.01 12.24
N ILE A 413 19.87 8.65 12.72
CA ILE A 413 21.01 7.98 13.37
C ILE A 413 20.55 7.24 14.63
N ILE A 414 19.68 7.86 15.42
CA ILE A 414 19.15 7.24 16.65
C ILE A 414 18.22 6.07 16.29
N ALA A 415 17.32 6.26 15.33
CA ALA A 415 16.38 5.24 14.89
C ALA A 415 17.09 4.00 14.31
N ASP A 416 18.15 4.20 13.51
CA ASP A 416 18.98 3.11 13.00
C ASP A 416 19.67 2.35 14.14
N TYR A 417 20.22 3.07 15.11
CA TYR A 417 20.86 2.44 16.27
C TYR A 417 19.88 1.67 17.16
N GLU A 418 18.61 2.11 17.26
CA GLU A 418 17.54 1.35 17.93
C GLU A 418 17.18 0.06 17.19
N ARG A 419 17.19 0.07 15.85
CA ARG A 419 16.93 -1.13 15.03
C ARG A 419 18.05 -2.17 15.19
N GLU A 420 19.29 -1.72 15.32
CA GLU A 420 20.46 -2.61 15.49
C GLU A 420 20.64 -3.12 16.92
N ASN A 421 20.12 -2.42 17.94
CA ASN A 421 20.38 -2.72 19.34
C ASN A 421 19.13 -2.72 20.22
N SER A 422 18.64 -3.92 20.54
CA SER A 422 17.45 -4.15 21.37
C SER A 422 17.55 -3.59 22.79
N VAL A 423 18.75 -3.60 23.40
CA VAL A 423 18.97 -3.01 24.74
C VAL A 423 18.87 -1.49 24.68
N PHE A 424 19.46 -0.89 23.63
CA PHE A 424 19.35 0.55 23.40
C PHE A 424 17.90 0.97 23.15
N LYS A 425 17.18 0.23 22.29
CA LYS A 425 15.74 0.42 22.06
C LYS A 425 14.91 0.41 23.35
N GLU A 426 15.11 -0.57 24.24
CA GLU A 426 14.40 -0.61 25.52
C GLU A 426 14.77 0.55 26.45
N MET A 427 16.03 1.01 26.44
CA MET A 427 16.42 2.22 27.15
C MET A 427 15.74 3.48 26.58
N VAL A 428 15.71 3.63 25.26
CA VAL A 428 15.01 4.73 24.60
C VAL A 428 13.52 4.68 24.93
N LYS A 429 12.89 3.50 24.89
CA LYS A 429 11.50 3.29 25.29
C LYS A 429 11.19 3.78 26.70
N ILE A 430 12.02 3.41 27.67
CA ILE A 430 11.87 3.88 29.06
C ILE A 430 12.00 5.41 29.14
N VAL A 431 12.90 6.00 28.36
CA VAL A 431 13.14 7.43 28.36
C VAL A 431 11.99 8.19 27.70
N ILE A 432 11.48 7.76 26.53
CA ILE A 432 10.51 8.54 25.76
C ILE A 432 9.05 8.29 26.15
N THR A 433 8.71 7.13 26.72
CA THR A 433 7.32 6.80 27.06
C THR A 433 6.67 7.86 27.98
N PRO A 434 7.30 8.31 29.09
CA PRO A 434 6.69 9.34 29.95
C PRO A 434 6.45 10.67 29.22
N MET A 435 7.35 11.06 28.32
CA MET A 435 7.22 12.26 27.50
C MET A 435 6.04 12.12 26.53
N ILE A 436 5.94 11.01 25.81
CA ILE A 436 4.85 10.78 24.84
C ILE A 436 3.50 10.75 25.56
N THR A 437 3.41 10.07 26.71
CA THR A 437 2.18 10.07 27.52
C THR A 437 1.83 11.46 28.03
N SER A 438 2.81 12.30 28.38
CA SER A 438 2.53 13.69 28.77
C SER A 438 2.00 14.52 27.60
N LEU A 439 2.54 14.31 26.40
CA LEU A 439 2.13 15.02 25.19
C LEU A 439 0.75 14.57 24.70
N SER A 440 0.42 13.28 24.82
CA SER A 440 -0.89 12.75 24.39
C SER A 440 -2.05 13.27 25.22
N ILE A 441 -1.82 13.83 26.41
CA ILE A 441 -2.86 14.57 27.17
C ILE A 441 -3.41 15.74 26.34
N LEU A 442 -2.60 16.35 25.47
CA LEU A 442 -3.03 17.47 24.62
C LEU A 442 -4.03 17.06 23.55
N ASN A 443 -4.16 15.77 23.22
CA ASN A 443 -5.20 15.29 22.31
C ASN A 443 -6.61 15.35 22.93
N TYR A 444 -6.70 15.59 24.24
CA TYR A 444 -7.97 15.63 24.97
C TYR A 444 -8.33 17.03 25.48
N VAL A 445 -7.60 18.05 25.04
CA VAL A 445 -7.80 19.44 25.46
C VAL A 445 -8.10 20.28 24.22
N ASP A 446 -9.18 21.05 24.27
CA ASP A 446 -9.55 21.95 23.16
C ASP A 446 -8.50 23.07 23.03
N MET A 447 -7.90 23.16 21.84
CA MET A 447 -6.79 24.05 21.50
C MET A 447 -7.19 24.96 20.33
N ASP A 448 -8.35 25.60 20.45
CA ASP A 448 -9.01 26.34 19.36
C ASP A 448 -8.40 27.73 19.10
N SER A 449 -7.41 28.14 19.89
CA SER A 449 -6.76 29.45 19.76
C SER A 449 -5.23 29.40 19.86
N GLU A 450 -4.56 30.32 19.15
CA GLU A 450 -3.09 30.50 19.20
C GLU A 450 -2.54 30.67 20.63
N VAL A 451 -3.33 31.30 21.51
CA VAL A 451 -2.92 31.55 22.91
C VAL A 451 -2.94 30.25 23.71
N GLU A 452 -3.89 29.36 23.45
CA GLU A 452 -4.00 28.05 24.10
C GLU A 452 -2.91 27.10 23.64
N VAL A 453 -2.65 27.01 22.32
CA VAL A 453 -1.55 26.19 21.78
C VAL A 453 -0.22 26.58 22.41
N LEU A 454 0.08 27.89 22.46
CA LEU A 454 1.30 28.39 23.06
C LEU A 454 1.34 28.11 24.58
N GLY A 455 0.23 28.32 25.28
CA GLY A 455 0.13 28.12 26.73
C GLY A 455 0.34 26.66 27.15
N TYR A 456 -0.33 25.73 26.47
CA TYR A 456 -0.19 24.30 26.71
C TYR A 456 1.18 23.78 26.26
N GLY A 457 1.69 24.24 25.11
CA GLY A 457 3.02 23.89 24.63
C GLY A 457 4.13 24.29 25.62
N ILE A 458 4.12 25.54 26.11
CA ILE A 458 5.08 26.01 27.13
C ILE A 458 4.95 25.20 28.42
N SER A 459 3.72 24.90 28.84
CA SER A 459 3.47 24.11 30.06
C SER A 459 4.05 22.69 29.95
N MET A 460 3.91 22.04 28.79
CA MET A 460 4.48 20.71 28.53
C MET A 460 6.00 20.71 28.44
N ILE A 461 6.61 21.76 27.87
CA ILE A 461 8.07 21.91 27.88
C ILE A 461 8.57 22.03 29.32
N ILE A 462 7.93 22.84 30.15
CA ILE A 462 8.30 23.01 31.57
C ILE A 462 8.12 21.69 32.34
N LEU A 463 7.03 20.97 32.11
CA LEU A 463 6.77 19.68 32.74
C LEU A 463 7.86 18.66 32.40
N ASN A 464 8.20 18.52 31.11
CA ASN A 464 9.23 17.60 30.65
C ASN A 464 10.62 18.00 31.18
N LEU A 465 10.98 19.29 31.16
CA LEU A 465 12.24 19.76 31.78
C LEU A 465 12.28 19.44 33.29
N GLY A 466 11.16 19.59 34.00
CA GLY A 466 11.05 19.21 35.40
C GLY A 466 11.28 17.72 35.63
N MET A 467 10.72 16.87 34.76
CA MET A 467 10.85 15.42 34.83
C MET A 467 12.28 14.94 34.56
N TYR A 468 12.90 15.40 33.48
CA TYR A 468 14.21 14.90 33.03
C TYR A 468 15.40 15.61 33.67
N LEU A 469 15.26 16.85 34.16
CA LEU A 469 16.35 17.60 34.79
C LEU A 469 16.09 17.89 36.27
N GLY A 470 14.87 18.30 36.61
CA GLY A 470 14.49 18.71 37.97
C GLY A 470 14.51 17.56 38.97
N VAL A 471 13.79 16.47 38.70
CA VAL A 471 13.72 15.29 39.58
C VAL A 471 15.11 14.68 39.81
N PRO A 472 15.92 14.40 38.77
CA PRO A 472 17.28 13.91 38.95
C PRO A 472 18.15 14.86 39.78
N ALA A 473 18.07 16.18 39.56
CA ALA A 473 18.85 17.16 40.33
C ALA A 473 18.49 17.15 41.82
N VAL A 474 17.19 17.09 42.16
CA VAL A 474 16.73 16.99 43.55
C VAL A 474 17.19 15.69 44.21
N VAL A 475 17.12 14.57 43.50
CA VAL A 475 17.62 13.27 43.98
C VAL A 475 19.13 13.33 44.23
N ILE A 476 19.92 13.88 43.30
CA ILE A 476 21.37 14.04 43.44
C ILE A 476 21.71 14.93 44.65
N ILE A 477 21.02 16.06 44.81
CA ILE A 477 21.22 16.97 45.96
C ILE A 477 20.82 16.29 47.26
N GLY A 478 19.71 15.54 47.28
CA GLY A 478 19.26 14.76 48.43
C GLY A 478 20.27 13.69 48.85
N ILE A 479 20.79 12.91 47.90
CA ILE A 479 21.84 11.91 48.13
C ILE A 479 23.12 12.58 48.66
N ARG A 480 23.54 13.71 48.08
CA ARG A 480 24.68 14.49 48.56
C ARG A 480 24.50 15.01 49.98
N LYS A 481 23.27 15.42 50.34
CA LYS A 481 22.96 15.90 51.70
C LYS A 481 22.94 14.75 52.71
N MET A 482 22.40 13.58 52.35
CA MET A 482 22.41 12.38 53.19
C MET A 482 23.82 11.82 53.41
N THR A 483 24.67 11.83 52.38
CA THR A 483 26.08 11.41 52.52
C THR A 483 26.89 12.39 53.37
N ARG A 484 26.59 13.71 53.33
CA ARG A 484 27.20 14.71 54.23
C ARG A 484 26.77 14.58 55.69
N VAL A 485 25.53 14.20 55.96
CA VAL A 485 25.00 13.99 57.33
C VAL A 485 25.52 12.68 57.96
N ARG A 486 25.96 11.70 57.16
CA ARG A 486 26.61 10.47 57.65
C ARG A 486 28.11 10.60 57.92
N LEU A 487 28.73 11.71 57.53
CA LEU A 487 30.17 11.98 57.67
C LEU A 487 30.52 13.06 58.71
N ASN A 488 29.51 13.60 59.40
CA ASN A 488 29.62 14.37 60.63
C ASN A 488 28.88 13.62 61.74
#